data_AF-A0A8T7IAI2-F1
#
_entry.id   AF-A0A8T7IAI2-F1
#
_cell.length_a   1.000
_cell.length_b   1.000
_cell.length_c   1.000
_cell.angle_alpha   90.00
_cell.angle_beta   90.00
_cell.angle_gamma   90.00
#
_symmetry.space_group_name_H-M   'P 1'
#
loop_
_entity.id
_entity.type
_entity.pdbx_description
1 polymer ?
#
loop_
_entity_poly.entity_id
_entity_poly.type
_entity_poly.pdbx_seq_one_letter_code
_entity_poly.pdbx_strand_id
1 'polypeptide(L)'
;MNQNKSLAWYQYPEPEGTHYYTEELKDPAKVEELFDYCQILLATISPAGWKYLIEQHSIEGLLIINDKSGWLANDSPDEAKEYLIYECLISGYNPESDEFGVYDELSGVFNRTKS
;
A
#
# COMPACT_ATOMS: atom_id res chain seq x y z
N MET A 1 15.54 4.41 15.37
CA MET A 1 14.35 3.97 14.61
C MET A 1 13.17 4.74 15.17
N ASN A 2 12.56 5.64 14.38
CA ASN A 2 11.38 6.41 14.80
C ASN A 2 10.16 5.47 14.80
N GLN A 3 9.84 4.92 15.97
CA GLN A 3 8.82 3.90 16.21
C GLN A 3 7.39 4.46 16.37
N ASN A 4 7.02 5.57 15.70
CA ASN A 4 5.69 6.17 15.96
C ASN A 4 5.08 6.96 14.79
N LYS A 5 5.39 6.58 13.54
CA LYS A 5 4.70 7.15 12.38
C LYS A 5 3.66 6.17 11.88
N SER A 6 2.40 6.60 11.81
CA SER A 6 1.33 5.84 11.16
C SER A 6 1.69 5.59 9.70
N LEU A 7 1.54 4.34 9.27
CA LEU A 7 1.87 3.85 7.94
C LEU A 7 0.63 3.70 7.05
N ALA A 8 -0.52 3.44 7.65
CA ALA A 8 -1.82 3.49 7.01
C ALA A 8 -2.88 3.99 7.99
N TRP A 9 -4.01 4.43 7.46
CA TRP A 9 -5.14 4.95 8.22
C TRP A 9 -6.46 4.44 7.65
N TYR A 10 -7.36 4.03 8.54
CA TYR A 10 -8.74 3.63 8.26
C TYR A 10 -9.71 4.60 8.96
N GLN A 11 -10.81 4.97 8.30
CA GLN A 11 -11.72 6.02 8.77
C GLN A 11 -12.36 5.79 10.14
N TYR A 12 -12.64 4.54 10.53
CA TYR A 12 -13.41 4.27 11.75
C TYR A 12 -12.54 3.80 12.93
N PRO A 13 -12.94 4.12 14.18
CA PRO A 13 -14.07 4.99 14.53
C PRO A 13 -13.76 6.47 14.31
N GLU A 14 -14.71 7.23 13.77
CA GLU A 14 -14.56 8.68 13.64
C GLU A 14 -14.54 9.39 15.02
N PRO A 15 -13.90 10.57 15.14
CA PRO A 15 -13.19 11.31 14.08
C PRO A 15 -11.73 10.89 13.90
N GLU A 16 -11.16 10.12 14.83
CA GLU A 16 -9.72 9.82 14.86
C GLU A 16 -9.33 8.73 13.85
N GLY A 17 -10.24 7.78 13.59
CA GLY A 17 -9.98 6.59 12.80
C GLY A 17 -9.03 5.61 13.49
N THR A 18 -8.58 4.61 12.73
CA THR A 18 -7.63 3.59 13.17
C THR A 18 -6.32 3.75 12.40
N HIS A 19 -5.22 3.94 13.15
CA HIS A 19 -3.88 3.98 12.60
C HIS A 19 -3.23 2.59 12.63
N TYR A 20 -2.57 2.24 11.53
CA TYR A 20 -1.74 1.04 11.44
C TYR A 20 -0.26 1.43 11.53
N TYR A 21 0.49 0.74 12.37
CA TYR A 21 1.94 0.91 12.53
C TYR A 21 2.67 -0.36 12.10
N THR A 22 3.99 -0.36 12.23
CA THR A 22 4.81 -1.51 11.85
C THR A 22 4.43 -2.78 12.60
N GLU A 23 4.01 -2.70 13.87
CA GLU A 23 3.70 -3.91 14.65
C GLU A 23 2.44 -4.62 14.15
N GLU A 24 1.40 -3.86 13.76
CA GLU A 24 0.19 -4.41 13.16
C GLU A 24 0.48 -4.92 11.75
N LEU A 25 1.19 -4.15 10.94
CA LEU A 25 1.45 -4.48 9.54
C LEU A 25 2.45 -5.63 9.33
N LYS A 26 3.07 -6.16 10.39
CA LYS A 26 3.80 -7.44 10.33
C LYS A 26 2.87 -8.64 10.14
N ASP A 27 1.63 -8.55 10.61
CA ASP A 27 0.66 -9.63 10.55
C ASP A 27 -0.07 -9.61 9.20
N PRO A 28 0.07 -10.63 8.34
CA PRO A 28 -0.67 -10.71 7.07
C PRO A 28 -2.18 -10.56 7.23
N ALA A 29 -2.77 -11.02 8.34
CA ALA A 29 -4.22 -10.88 8.57
C ALA A 29 -4.63 -9.42 8.77
N LYS A 30 -3.75 -8.59 9.34
CA LYS A 30 -3.98 -7.15 9.47
C LYS A 30 -3.76 -6.41 8.15
N VAL A 31 -2.88 -6.90 7.30
CA VAL A 31 -2.73 -6.38 5.94
C VAL A 31 -3.97 -6.72 5.09
N GLU A 32 -4.50 -7.93 5.23
CA GLU A 32 -5.77 -8.36 4.59
C GLU A 32 -6.93 -7.44 4.99
N GLU A 33 -7.13 -7.23 6.30
CA GLU A 33 -8.14 -6.30 6.84
C GLU A 33 -7.98 -4.87 6.29
N LEU A 34 -6.74 -4.38 6.20
CA LEU A 34 -6.46 -3.06 5.63
C LEU A 34 -6.81 -3.01 4.14
N PHE A 35 -6.53 -4.07 3.38
CA PHE A 35 -6.86 -4.15 1.95
C PHE A 35 -8.38 -4.19 1.73
N ASP A 36 -9.13 -4.91 2.56
CA ASP A 36 -10.60 -4.89 2.55
C ASP A 36 -11.14 -3.45 2.71
N TYR A 37 -10.51 -2.66 3.59
CA TYR A 37 -10.91 -1.26 3.78
C TYR A 37 -10.48 -0.34 2.63
N CYS A 38 -9.34 -0.60 1.99
CA CYS A 38 -8.90 0.14 0.81
C CYS A 38 -9.85 -0.13 -0.38
N GLN A 39 -10.34 -1.36 -0.54
CA GLN A 39 -11.31 -1.73 -1.57
C GLN A 39 -12.58 -0.88 -1.55
N ILE A 40 -13.05 -0.54 -0.36
CA ILE A 40 -14.26 0.28 -0.17
C ILE A 40 -13.95 1.76 0.07
N LEU A 41 -12.72 2.20 -0.22
CA LEU A 41 -12.26 3.59 -0.13
C LEU A 41 -12.33 4.19 1.29
N LEU A 42 -12.23 3.35 2.32
CA LEU A 42 -12.25 3.79 3.73
C LEU A 42 -10.85 3.81 4.38
N ALA A 43 -9.85 3.27 3.71
CA ALA A 43 -8.47 3.29 4.18
C ALA A 43 -7.51 3.81 3.12
N THR A 44 -6.38 4.33 3.58
CA THR A 44 -5.27 4.80 2.74
C THR A 44 -3.95 4.29 3.30
N ILE A 45 -3.03 3.94 2.40
CA ILE A 45 -1.68 3.51 2.73
C ILE A 45 -0.72 4.62 2.33
N SER A 46 0.08 5.08 3.27
CA SER A 46 1.07 6.13 2.98
C SER A 46 2.21 5.57 2.10
N PRO A 47 2.99 6.41 1.42
CA PRO A 47 4.14 5.93 0.66
C PRO A 47 5.14 5.16 1.54
N ALA A 48 5.36 5.58 2.78
CA ALA A 48 6.20 4.85 3.73
C ALA A 48 5.56 3.50 4.15
N GLY A 49 4.24 3.43 4.18
CA GLY A 49 3.50 2.19 4.42
C GLY A 49 3.68 1.21 3.28
N TRP A 50 3.59 1.65 2.03
CA TRP A 50 3.87 0.79 0.87
C TRP A 50 5.30 0.27 0.87
N LYS A 51 6.31 1.13 1.11
CA LYS A 51 7.70 0.68 1.26
C LYS A 51 7.81 -0.42 2.33
N TYR A 52 7.23 -0.19 3.50
CA TYR A 52 7.25 -1.16 4.59
C TYR A 52 6.59 -2.49 4.22
N LEU A 53 5.40 -2.45 3.62
CA LEU A 53 4.67 -3.65 3.20
C LEU A 53 5.46 -4.48 2.18
N ILE A 54 6.10 -3.82 1.21
CA ILE A 54 6.93 -4.47 0.19
C ILE A 54 8.18 -5.11 0.83
N GLU A 55 8.86 -4.40 1.73
CA GLU A 55 10.01 -4.94 2.45
C GLU A 55 9.65 -6.13 3.37
N GLN A 56 8.48 -6.06 4.00
CA GLN A 56 8.05 -7.05 4.99
C GLN A 56 7.43 -8.31 4.36
N HIS A 57 6.65 -8.16 3.30
CA HIS A 57 5.83 -9.24 2.73
C HIS A 57 6.18 -9.60 1.28
N SER A 58 7.05 -8.84 0.60
CA SER A 58 7.30 -8.91 -0.86
C SER A 58 6.06 -8.61 -1.71
N ILE A 59 6.26 -8.31 -2.99
CA ILE A 59 5.14 -8.13 -3.94
C ILE A 59 4.31 -9.42 -4.02
N GLU A 60 4.97 -10.56 -4.14
CA GLU A 60 4.30 -11.86 -4.27
C GLU A 60 3.46 -12.20 -3.04
N GLY A 61 3.97 -11.91 -1.83
CA GLY A 61 3.20 -12.13 -0.60
C GLY A 61 2.01 -11.19 -0.47
N LEU A 62 2.14 -9.93 -0.88
CA LEU A 62 1.01 -9.00 -0.91
C LEU A 62 -0.05 -9.42 -1.94
N LEU A 63 0.32 -10.02 -3.08
CA LEU A 63 -0.64 -10.57 -4.04
C LEU A 63 -1.43 -11.75 -3.46
N ILE A 64 -0.78 -12.61 -2.67
CA ILE A 64 -1.46 -13.72 -1.96
C ILE A 64 -2.44 -13.19 -0.90
N ILE A 65 -2.07 -12.12 -0.21
CA ILE A 65 -2.96 -11.45 0.76
C ILE A 65 -4.14 -10.81 0.01
N ASN A 66 -3.86 -10.12 -1.09
CA ASN A 66 -4.87 -9.47 -1.92
C ASN A 66 -5.91 -10.46 -2.47
N ASP A 67 -5.49 -11.63 -2.94
CA ASP A 67 -6.38 -12.67 -3.48
C ASP A 67 -7.51 -13.06 -2.50
N LYS A 68 -7.25 -12.95 -1.18
CA LYS A 68 -8.26 -13.18 -0.15
C LYS A 68 -9.20 -12.00 0.06
N SER A 69 -8.66 -10.77 0.02
CA SER A 69 -9.43 -9.52 0.18
C SER A 69 -10.31 -9.19 -1.03
N GLY A 70 -9.87 -9.58 -2.23
CA GLY A 70 -10.53 -9.21 -3.49
C GLY A 70 -10.41 -7.73 -3.85
N TRP A 71 -9.48 -6.97 -3.25
CA TRP A 71 -9.30 -5.56 -3.57
C TRP A 71 -8.82 -5.36 -5.02
N LEU A 72 -7.69 -5.94 -5.39
CA LEU A 72 -7.12 -5.88 -6.74
C LEU A 72 -7.60 -7.11 -7.55
N ALA A 73 -8.92 -7.32 -7.61
CA ALA A 73 -9.52 -8.43 -8.35
C ALA A 73 -9.39 -8.18 -9.87
N ASN A 74 -8.32 -8.72 -10.47
CA ASN A 74 -8.05 -8.62 -11.90
C ASN A 74 -8.13 -9.98 -12.58
N ASP A 75 -8.25 -10.00 -13.91
CA ASP A 75 -8.47 -11.23 -14.69
C ASP A 75 -7.21 -12.13 -14.73
N SER A 76 -6.04 -11.60 -14.33
CA SER A 76 -4.78 -12.35 -14.25
C SER A 76 -3.86 -11.89 -13.10
N PRO A 77 -2.91 -12.75 -12.67
CA PRO A 77 -1.88 -12.39 -11.69
C PRO A 77 -0.98 -11.22 -12.12
N ASP A 78 -0.71 -11.08 -13.43
CA ASP A 78 0.12 -10.00 -13.95
C ASP A 78 -0.61 -8.66 -13.84
N GLU A 79 -1.90 -8.62 -14.16
CA GLU A 79 -2.73 -7.42 -13.97
C GLU A 79 -2.86 -7.06 -12.48
N ALA A 80 -3.00 -8.04 -11.59
CA ALA A 80 -3.03 -7.79 -10.14
C ALA A 80 -1.71 -7.17 -9.65
N LYS A 81 -0.57 -7.63 -10.19
CA LYS A 81 0.75 -7.08 -9.91
C LYS A 81 0.90 -5.65 -10.44
N GLU A 82 0.50 -5.40 -11.69
CA GLU A 82 0.55 -4.06 -12.29
C GLU A 82 -0.29 -3.07 -11.48
N TYR A 83 -1.49 -3.49 -11.06
CA TYR A 83 -2.38 -2.65 -10.27
C TYR A 83 -1.81 -2.39 -8.86
N LEU A 84 -1.20 -3.39 -8.20
CA LEU A 84 -0.50 -3.19 -6.92
C LEU A 84 0.65 -2.19 -7.05
N ILE A 85 1.43 -2.29 -8.13
CA ILE A 85 2.53 -1.35 -8.42
C ILE A 85 1.95 0.05 -8.65
N TYR A 86 0.86 0.17 -9.42
CA TYR A 86 0.18 1.44 -9.66
C TYR A 86 -0.29 2.09 -8.35
N GLU A 87 -0.90 1.35 -7.43
CA GLU A 87 -1.30 1.84 -6.10
C GLU A 87 -0.11 2.38 -5.29
N CYS A 88 1.04 1.71 -5.35
CA CYS A 88 2.29 2.22 -4.75
C CYS A 88 2.70 3.56 -5.38
N LEU A 89 2.69 3.63 -6.72
CA LEU A 89 3.14 4.78 -7.49
C LEU A 89 2.27 6.02 -7.22
N ILE A 90 0.94 5.90 -7.28
CA ILE A 90 0.02 7.02 -6.99
C ILE A 90 0.10 7.46 -5.53
N SER A 91 0.48 6.55 -4.63
CA SER A 91 0.74 6.89 -3.22
C SER A 91 2.08 7.59 -3.00
N GLY A 92 2.96 7.62 -4.02
CA GLY A 92 4.25 8.31 -3.99
C GLY A 92 5.46 7.44 -3.66
N TYR A 93 5.37 6.13 -3.84
CA TYR A 93 6.48 5.19 -3.68
C TYR A 93 6.64 4.31 -4.93
N ASN A 94 7.85 4.24 -5.47
CA ASN A 94 8.18 3.34 -6.58
C ASN A 94 8.89 2.08 -6.05
N PRO A 95 8.22 0.90 -6.06
CA PRO A 95 8.80 -0.33 -5.53
C PRO A 95 9.92 -0.92 -6.38
N GLU A 96 10.05 -0.53 -7.66
CA GLU A 96 11.09 -1.02 -8.56
C GLU A 96 12.42 -0.30 -8.37
N SER A 97 12.36 1.02 -8.12
CA SER A 97 13.56 1.85 -7.90
C SER A 97 13.88 2.12 -6.44
N ASP A 98 12.99 1.72 -5.52
CA ASP A 98 13.04 2.05 -4.10
C ASP A 98 13.15 3.57 -3.82
N GLU A 99 12.41 4.37 -4.60
CA GLU A 99 12.42 5.83 -4.51
C GLU A 99 11.04 6.40 -4.12
N PHE A 100 11.05 7.50 -3.36
CA PHE A 100 9.86 8.32 -3.11
C PHE A 100 9.74 9.43 -4.16
N GLY A 101 8.51 9.76 -4.54
CA GLY A 101 8.27 10.64 -5.69
C GLY A 101 6.82 10.98 -5.91
N VAL A 102 6.55 11.54 -7.08
CA VAL A 102 5.21 11.82 -7.60
C VAL A 102 5.06 11.09 -8.92
N TYR A 103 4.02 10.25 -9.01
CA TYR A 103 3.64 9.62 -10.26
C TYR A 103 2.71 10.54 -11.04
N ASP A 104 3.05 10.81 -12.30
CA ASP A 104 2.18 11.52 -13.23
C ASP A 104 1.44 10.50 -14.09
N GLU A 105 0.16 10.30 -13.78
CA GLU A 105 -0.71 9.32 -14.44
C GLU A 105 -0.94 9.63 -15.92
N LEU A 106 -0.80 10.89 -16.35
CA LEU A 106 -0.98 11.26 -17.76
C LEU A 106 0.23 10.87 -18.60
N SER A 107 1.44 10.97 -18.04
CA SER A 107 2.68 10.64 -18.74
C SER A 107 3.20 9.23 -18.45
N GLY A 108 2.70 8.59 -17.38
CA GLY A 108 3.22 7.32 -16.89
C GLY A 108 4.61 7.43 -16.25
N VAL A 109 5.05 8.65 -15.91
CA VAL A 109 6.41 8.91 -15.42
C VAL A 109 6.41 9.11 -13.90
N PHE A 110 7.28 8.38 -13.22
CA PHE A 110 7.56 8.60 -11.79
C PHE A 110 8.71 9.60 -11.62
N ASN A 111 8.42 10.74 -10.99
CA ASN A 111 9.40 11.78 -10.72
C ASN A 111 9.84 11.72 -9.26
N ARG A 112 11.08 11.28 -9.02
CA ARG A 112 11.64 11.21 -7.67
C ARG A 112 11.71 12.58 -7.00
N THR A 113 11.39 12.64 -5.71
CA THR A 113 11.57 13.83 -4.89
C THR A 113 13.01 13.86 -4.41
N LYS A 114 13.77 14.92 -4.71
CA LYS A 114 15.11 15.09 -4.14
C LYS A 114 14.98 15.35 -2.64
N SER A 115 15.65 14.53 -1.83
CA SER A 115 15.88 14.79 -0.41
C SER A 115 16.90 15.89 -0.17
#